data_AF-A0A7K2F642-F1
#
_entry.id   AF-A0A7K2F642-F1
#
_cell.length_a   1.000
_cell.length_b   1.000
_cell.length_c   1.000
_cell.angle_alpha   90.00
_cell.angle_beta   90.00
_cell.angle_gamma   90.00
#
_symmetry.space_group_name_H-M   'P 1'
#
loop_
_entity.id
_entity.type
_entity.pdbx_description
1 polymer ?
#
loop_
_entity_poly.entity_id
_entity_poly.type
_entity_poly.pdbx_seq_one_letter_code
_entity_poly.pdbx_strand_id
1 'polypeptide(L)'
;MVGQQWSGLRRRVVALGAHPASDKVFGSLGHGWVLEDPLEDFDEMEEFDDAVEAWDELWEAVMFAPERTAGAIVISHLGCARREWLVISGTHRGTVWSDCRVDDVDLAPLLDLAGKPVTFGGWYIDWLRKAELTAGRPSANA
;
A
#
# COMPACT_ATOMS: atom_id res chain seq x y z
N MET A 1 35.21 -1.30 4.95
CA MET A 1 35.28 -1.20 3.47
C MET A 1 33.96 -0.83 2.79
N VAL A 2 32.80 -0.91 3.47
CA VAL A 2 31.49 -0.54 2.90
C VAL A 2 31.43 0.95 2.49
N GLY A 3 31.96 1.87 3.31
CA GLY A 3 31.82 3.32 3.06
C GLY A 3 32.33 3.86 1.72
N GLN A 4 33.39 3.27 1.12
CA GLN A 4 33.88 3.74 -0.19
C GLN A 4 32.93 3.39 -1.34
N GLN A 5 32.21 2.26 -1.26
CA GLN A 5 31.27 1.84 -2.30
C GLN A 5 30.00 2.70 -2.33
N TRP A 6 29.60 3.25 -1.18
CA TRP A 6 28.41 4.10 -1.03
C TRP A 6 28.69 5.60 -1.21
N SER A 7 29.97 6.00 -1.23
CA SER A 7 30.36 7.39 -1.45
C SER A 7 29.86 7.91 -2.81
N GLY A 8 29.20 9.07 -2.79
CA GLY A 8 28.64 9.71 -3.99
C GLY A 8 27.44 8.99 -4.60
N LEU A 9 26.89 7.93 -3.97
CA LEU A 9 25.75 7.19 -4.50
C LEU A 9 24.53 8.09 -4.69
N ARG A 10 24.21 8.95 -3.71
CA ARG A 10 23.11 9.94 -3.78
C ARG A 10 23.18 10.76 -5.06
N ARG A 11 24.34 11.36 -5.36
CA ARG A 11 24.56 12.14 -6.60
C ARG A 11 24.35 11.29 -7.86
N ARG A 12 24.84 10.05 -7.86
CA ARG A 12 24.71 9.14 -9.01
C ARG A 12 23.26 8.72 -9.25
N VAL A 13 22.50 8.44 -8.20
CA VAL A 13 21.07 8.10 -8.27
C VAL A 13 20.26 9.28 -8.80
N VAL A 14 20.49 10.49 -8.27
CA VAL A 14 19.82 11.72 -8.78
C VAL A 14 20.14 11.97 -10.26
N ALA A 15 21.42 11.85 -10.65
CA ALA A 15 21.81 12.03 -12.05
C ALA A 15 21.16 11.00 -12.98
N LEU A 16 21.00 9.76 -12.51
CA LEU A 16 20.35 8.70 -13.28
C LEU A 16 18.83 8.88 -13.35
N GLY A 17 18.18 9.34 -12.28
CA GLY A 17 16.74 9.65 -12.25
C GLY A 17 16.34 10.73 -13.26
N ALA A 18 17.20 11.73 -13.48
CA ALA A 18 17.00 12.79 -14.47
C ALA A 18 17.24 12.36 -15.93
N HIS A 19 17.73 11.13 -16.18
CA HIS A 19 18.02 10.66 -17.52
C HIS A 19 16.73 10.22 -18.24
N PRO A 20 16.54 10.48 -19.55
CA PRO A 20 15.34 10.11 -20.31
C PRO A 20 15.03 8.60 -20.42
N ALA A 21 15.87 7.74 -19.83
CA ALA A 21 15.70 6.28 -19.84
C ALA A 21 15.57 5.71 -18.42
N SER A 22 15.36 6.58 -17.42
CA SER A 22 15.26 6.20 -16.01
C SER A 22 14.09 5.24 -15.74
N ASP A 23 13.01 5.38 -16.51
CA ASP A 23 11.82 4.50 -16.53
C ASP A 23 12.15 3.02 -16.81
N LYS A 24 13.23 2.75 -17.54
CA LYS A 24 13.66 1.38 -17.88
C LYS A 24 14.57 0.74 -16.83
N VAL A 25 15.17 1.54 -15.95
CA VAL A 25 16.18 1.09 -14.99
C VAL A 25 15.55 0.79 -13.64
N PHE A 26 14.61 1.62 -13.19
CA PHE A 26 14.02 1.52 -11.85
C PHE A 26 12.57 1.00 -11.84
N GLY A 27 12.04 0.63 -13.00
CA GLY A 27 10.61 0.30 -13.20
C GLY A 27 9.81 1.55 -13.57
N SER A 28 8.57 1.42 -14.03
CA SER A 28 7.83 2.53 -14.69
C SER A 28 6.61 3.06 -13.92
N LEU A 29 6.37 2.64 -12.68
CA LEU A 29 5.10 2.93 -11.99
C LEU A 29 5.33 3.62 -10.63
N GLY A 30 4.86 4.86 -10.50
CA GLY A 30 4.38 5.45 -9.24
C GLY A 30 5.25 6.50 -8.55
N HIS A 31 6.58 6.37 -8.51
CA HIS A 31 7.34 7.12 -7.47
C HIS A 31 8.06 8.40 -7.90
N GLY A 32 7.72 8.98 -9.06
CA GLY A 32 8.23 10.30 -9.51
C GLY A 32 9.76 10.45 -9.62
N TRP A 33 10.53 9.44 -9.21
CA TRP A 33 11.98 9.38 -9.13
C TRP A 33 12.63 10.49 -8.31
N VAL A 34 11.86 11.08 -7.39
CA VAL A 34 12.35 12.12 -6.47
C VAL A 34 13.09 11.42 -5.34
N LEU A 35 14.40 11.65 -5.28
CA LEU A 35 15.16 11.29 -4.09
C LEU A 35 14.93 12.35 -3.04
N GLU A 36 14.07 12.04 -2.07
CA GLU A 36 13.77 12.92 -0.96
C GLU A 36 15.03 13.22 -0.13
N ASP A 37 14.96 14.32 0.62
CA ASP A 37 16.01 14.64 1.57
C ASP A 37 16.19 13.49 2.57
N PRO A 38 17.42 13.27 3.07
CA PRO A 38 17.63 12.26 4.10
C PRO A 38 16.62 12.50 5.22
N LEU A 39 16.15 11.41 5.82
CA LEU A 39 15.43 11.51 7.08
C LEU A 39 16.27 12.33 8.05
N GLU A 40 15.61 13.12 8.89
CA GLU A 40 16.29 13.86 9.94
C GLU A 40 17.05 12.86 10.82
N ASP A 41 18.33 13.16 11.07
CA ASP A 41 19.12 12.42 12.05
C ASP A 41 18.62 12.85 13.42
N PHE A 42 17.81 12.02 14.07
CA PHE A 42 17.33 12.27 15.42
C PHE A 42 18.46 11.96 16.41
N ASP A 43 18.86 12.97 17.18
CA ASP A 43 19.88 12.81 18.22
C ASP A 43 19.32 12.13 19.47
N GLU A 44 17.99 12.26 19.69
CA GLU A 44 17.27 11.73 20.83
C GLU A 44 16.09 10.82 20.39
N MET A 45 15.83 9.75 21.15
CA MET A 45 14.73 8.82 20.85
C MET A 45 13.36 9.50 20.96
N GLU A 46 13.22 10.45 21.89
CA GLU A 46 11.97 11.21 22.09
C GLU A 46 11.62 12.04 20.84
N GLU A 47 12.60 12.66 20.18
CA GLU A 47 12.37 13.39 18.93
C GLU A 47 11.93 12.47 17.78
N PHE A 48 12.48 11.25 17.73
CA PHE A 48 12.06 10.24 16.76
C PHE A 48 10.62 9.77 17.03
N ASP A 49 10.28 9.49 18.28
CA ASP A 49 8.94 9.06 18.68
C ASP A 49 7.91 10.16 18.36
N ASP A 50 8.20 11.42 18.68
CA ASP A 50 7.36 12.58 18.32
C ASP A 50 7.14 12.69 16.79
N ALA A 51 8.18 12.47 16.00
CA ALA A 51 8.09 12.49 14.54
C ALA A 51 7.27 11.31 13.99
N VAL A 52 7.38 10.13 14.59
CA VAL A 52 6.57 8.96 14.23
C VAL A 52 5.10 9.18 14.59
N GLU A 53 4.81 9.73 15.78
CA GLU A 53 3.45 10.07 16.19
C GLU A 53 2.83 11.11 15.24
N ALA A 54 3.56 12.17 14.91
CA ALA A 54 3.09 13.17 13.95
C ALA A 54 2.85 12.59 12.55
N TRP A 55 3.69 11.64 12.11
CA TRP A 55 3.49 10.94 10.85
C TRP A 55 2.24 10.04 10.90
N ASP A 56 2.04 9.29 11.98
CA ASP A 56 0.88 8.42 12.16
C ASP A 56 -0.43 9.23 12.15
N GLU A 57 -0.48 10.38 12.81
CA GLU A 57 -1.64 11.29 12.80
C GLU A 57 -1.98 11.78 11.39
N LEU A 58 -0.98 12.24 10.63
CA LEU A 58 -1.15 12.69 9.25
C LEU A 58 -1.60 11.54 8.34
N TRP A 59 -0.98 10.37 8.52
CA TRP A 59 -1.30 9.17 7.76
C TRP A 59 -2.74 8.72 8.03
N GLU A 60 -3.19 8.70 9.29
CA GLU A 60 -4.54 8.33 9.67
C GLU A 60 -5.58 9.27 9.05
N ALA A 61 -5.34 10.59 9.11
CA ALA A 61 -6.22 11.59 8.54
C ALA A 61 -6.41 11.43 7.01
N VAL A 62 -5.36 11.06 6.28
CA VAL A 62 -5.43 10.82 4.82
C VAL A 62 -6.07 9.46 4.52
N MET A 63 -5.76 8.44 5.31
CA MET A 63 -6.17 7.07 5.04
C MET A 63 -7.63 6.81 5.38
N PHE A 64 -8.11 7.39 6.48
CA PHE A 64 -9.47 7.22 7.01
C PHE A 64 -10.34 8.47 6.87
N ALA A 65 -9.96 9.39 5.98
CA ALA A 65 -10.75 10.57 5.62
C ALA A 65 -12.24 10.21 5.44
N PRO A 66 -13.17 10.78 6.23
CA PRO A 66 -14.58 10.43 6.20
C PRO A 66 -15.22 10.56 4.81
N GLU A 67 -14.74 11.49 3.99
CA GLU A 67 -15.20 11.70 2.62
C GLU A 67 -14.97 10.48 1.71
N ARG A 68 -14.09 9.56 2.11
CA ARG A 68 -13.70 8.37 1.34
C ARG A 68 -14.14 7.06 2.00
N THR A 69 -14.17 7.01 3.32
CA THR A 69 -14.32 5.75 4.07
C THR A 69 -15.56 5.69 4.95
N ALA A 70 -16.31 6.78 5.10
CA ALA A 70 -17.54 6.78 5.91
C ALA A 70 -18.53 5.73 5.39
N GLY A 71 -18.94 4.84 6.29
CA GLY A 71 -19.84 3.75 5.94
C GLY A 71 -19.15 2.50 5.39
N ALA A 72 -17.82 2.39 5.52
CA ALA A 72 -17.06 1.18 5.20
C ALA A 72 -16.11 0.78 6.34
N ILE A 73 -15.75 -0.51 6.40
CA ILE A 73 -14.77 -1.06 7.35
C ILE A 73 -13.71 -1.87 6.62
N VAL A 74 -12.47 -1.84 7.08
CA VAL A 74 -11.40 -2.70 6.54
C VAL A 74 -11.67 -4.15 6.99
N ILE A 75 -11.66 -5.08 6.03
CA ILE A 75 -11.87 -6.52 6.29
C ILE A 75 -10.65 -7.38 5.98
N SER A 76 -9.66 -6.83 5.24
CA SER A 76 -8.45 -7.56 4.85
C SER A 76 -7.31 -6.61 4.51
N HIS A 77 -6.10 -7.01 4.90
CA HIS A 77 -4.84 -6.42 4.46
C HIS A 77 -4.18 -7.34 3.45
N LEU A 78 -3.87 -6.81 2.26
CA LEU A 78 -3.25 -7.56 1.17
C LEU A 78 -1.71 -7.37 1.12
N GLY A 79 -1.14 -6.63 2.07
CA GLY A 79 0.26 -6.20 2.06
C GLY A 79 0.46 -4.92 1.24
N CYS A 80 1.67 -4.33 1.30
CA CYS A 80 2.04 -3.12 0.55
C CYS A 80 1.01 -1.99 0.66
N ALA A 81 0.42 -1.79 1.85
CA ALA A 81 -0.66 -0.83 2.11
C ALA A 81 -1.98 -1.03 1.32
N ARG A 82 -2.13 -2.12 0.56
CA ARG A 82 -3.39 -2.48 -0.10
C ARG A 82 -4.37 -3.12 0.88
N ARG A 83 -5.66 -2.79 0.73
CA ARG A 83 -6.73 -3.23 1.64
C ARG A 83 -8.00 -3.56 0.88
N GLU A 84 -8.85 -4.37 1.50
CA GLU A 84 -10.23 -4.56 1.06
C GLU A 84 -11.19 -4.03 2.13
N TRP A 85 -12.19 -3.29 1.67
CA TRP A 85 -13.17 -2.60 2.49
C TRP A 85 -14.56 -3.17 2.24
N LEU A 86 -15.30 -3.45 3.31
CA LEU A 86 -16.73 -3.77 3.25
C LEU A 86 -17.54 -2.49 3.42
N VAL A 87 -18.35 -2.14 2.43
CA VAL A 87 -19.34 -1.07 2.57
C VAL A 87 -20.52 -1.58 3.40
N ILE A 88 -20.82 -0.92 4.51
CA ILE A 88 -21.87 -1.31 5.47
C ILE A 88 -23.10 -0.40 5.41
N SER A 89 -23.00 0.81 4.88
CA SER A 89 -24.12 1.74 4.74
C SER A 89 -24.27 2.32 3.33
N GLY A 90 -25.43 2.95 3.05
CA GLY A 90 -25.72 3.55 1.75
C GLY A 90 -26.16 2.57 0.65
N THR A 91 -26.07 3.02 -0.60
CA THR A 91 -26.54 2.31 -1.80
C THR A 91 -25.67 1.10 -2.15
N HIS A 92 -24.38 1.13 -1.80
CA HIS A 92 -23.41 0.07 -2.10
C HIS A 92 -23.22 -0.93 -0.95
N ARG A 93 -24.05 -0.87 0.10
CA ARG A 93 -23.95 -1.77 1.26
C ARG A 93 -23.90 -3.25 0.85
N GLY A 94 -23.02 -4.00 1.49
CA GLY A 94 -22.79 -5.42 1.23
C GLY A 94 -21.83 -5.72 0.07
N THR A 95 -21.26 -4.69 -0.58
CA THR A 95 -20.21 -4.85 -1.60
C THR A 95 -18.82 -4.63 -1.02
N VAL A 96 -17.82 -5.24 -1.65
CA VAL A 96 -16.40 -5.12 -1.28
C VAL A 96 -15.70 -4.17 -2.25
N TRP A 97 -14.84 -3.29 -1.74
CA TRP A 97 -14.07 -2.32 -2.49
C TRP A 97 -12.57 -2.55 -2.27
N SER A 98 -11.78 -2.36 -3.31
CA SER A 98 -10.32 -2.47 -3.28
C SER A 98 -9.70 -1.10 -3.11
N ASP A 99 -8.77 -1.02 -2.16
CA ASP A 99 -7.98 0.17 -1.87
C ASP A 99 -6.58 0.01 -2.46
N CYS A 100 -6.41 0.59 -3.65
CA CYS A 100 -5.16 0.61 -4.40
C CYS A 100 -4.56 2.03 -4.43
N ARG A 101 -4.84 2.87 -3.41
CA ARG A 101 -4.34 4.25 -3.35
C ARG A 101 -2.82 4.32 -3.33
N VAL A 102 -2.16 3.28 -2.83
CA VAL A 102 -0.71 3.11 -2.89
C VAL A 102 -0.16 3.01 -4.33
N ASP A 103 -1.01 2.65 -5.29
CA ASP A 103 -0.68 2.54 -6.71
C ASP A 103 -1.29 3.72 -7.52
N ASP A 104 -1.57 4.85 -6.87
CA ASP A 104 -2.22 6.03 -7.47
C ASP A 104 -3.64 5.75 -8.02
N VAL A 105 -4.33 4.71 -7.52
CA VAL A 105 -5.71 4.38 -7.89
C VAL A 105 -6.65 4.62 -6.71
N ASP A 106 -7.76 5.32 -6.93
CA ASP A 106 -8.73 5.59 -5.86
C ASP A 106 -9.42 4.30 -5.35
N LEU A 107 -10.09 4.41 -4.20
CA LEU A 107 -10.94 3.34 -3.67
C LEU A 107 -12.04 3.00 -4.68
N ALA A 108 -12.07 1.75 -5.16
CA ALA A 108 -12.96 1.33 -6.24
C ALA A 108 -13.70 0.02 -5.92
N PRO A 109 -14.89 -0.23 -6.47
CA PRO A 109 -15.58 -1.51 -6.30
C PRO A 109 -14.71 -2.66 -6.79
N LEU A 110 -14.57 -3.71 -5.97
CA LEU A 110 -13.97 -4.96 -6.42
C LEU A 110 -14.95 -5.63 -7.38
N LEU A 111 -14.51 -5.90 -8.61
CA LEU A 111 -15.34 -6.49 -9.65
C LEU A 111 -15.00 -7.97 -9.85
N ASP A 112 -16.03 -8.78 -10.09
CA ASP A 112 -15.87 -10.17 -10.51
C ASP A 112 -15.50 -10.28 -12.00
N LEU A 113 -15.33 -11.52 -12.50
CA LEU A 113 -14.99 -11.78 -13.91
C LEU A 113 -16.06 -11.30 -14.90
N ALA A 114 -17.28 -11.05 -14.44
CA ALA A 114 -18.37 -10.50 -15.25
C ALA A 114 -18.46 -8.96 -15.15
N GLY A 115 -17.54 -8.32 -14.42
CA GLY A 115 -17.53 -6.88 -14.20
C GLY A 115 -18.56 -6.40 -13.18
N LYS A 116 -19.13 -7.30 -12.37
CA LYS A 116 -20.13 -6.96 -11.34
C LYS A 116 -19.46 -6.75 -9.97
N PRO A 117 -19.94 -5.81 -9.14
CA PRO A 117 -19.45 -5.66 -7.77
C PRO A 117 -19.54 -6.96 -6.97
N VAL A 118 -18.42 -7.34 -6.36
CA VAL A 118 -18.32 -8.48 -5.46
C VAL A 118 -19.08 -8.19 -4.18
N THR A 119 -19.89 -9.15 -3.73
CA THR A 119 -20.57 -9.08 -2.44
C THR A 119 -19.70 -9.65 -1.33
N PHE A 120 -19.94 -9.25 -0.08
CA PHE A 120 -19.23 -9.81 1.07
C PHE A 120 -19.30 -11.34 1.13
N GLY A 121 -20.47 -11.92 0.85
CA GLY A 121 -20.63 -13.38 0.83
C GLY A 121 -19.79 -14.06 -0.25
N GLY A 122 -19.74 -13.47 -1.45
CA GLY A 122 -18.90 -13.99 -2.54
C GLY A 122 -17.41 -13.88 -2.20
N TRP A 123 -17.00 -12.73 -1.69
CA TRP A 123 -15.64 -12.48 -1.22
C TRP A 123 -15.20 -13.46 -0.13
N TYR A 124 -16.02 -13.63 0.92
CA TYR A 124 -15.70 -14.46 2.07
C TYR A 124 -15.50 -15.93 1.68
N ILE A 125 -16.37 -16.46 0.83
CA ILE A 125 -16.26 -17.85 0.36
C ILE A 125 -15.02 -18.06 -0.51
N ASP A 126 -14.68 -17.10 -1.37
CA ASP A 126 -13.47 -17.17 -2.19
C ASP A 126 -12.19 -17.06 -1.35
N TRP A 127 -12.14 -16.10 -0.41
CA TRP A 127 -11.07 -15.98 0.57
C TRP A 127 -10.89 -17.27 1.37
N LEU A 128 -11.99 -17.81 1.92
CA LEU A 128 -11.96 -19.03 2.73
C LEU A 128 -11.39 -20.21 1.93
N ARG A 129 -11.87 -20.41 0.70
CA ARG A 129 -11.36 -21.45 -0.20
C ARG A 129 -9.86 -21.31 -0.45
N LYS A 130 -9.37 -20.08 -0.70
CA LYS A 130 -7.94 -19.82 -0.92
C LYS A 130 -7.12 -20.10 0.35
N ALA A 131 -7.64 -19.73 1.51
CA ALA A 131 -7.01 -19.99 2.80
C ALA A 131 -6.90 -21.50 3.08
N GLU A 132 -7.98 -22.26 2.87
CA GLU A 132 -8.00 -23.73 3.01
C GLU A 132 -6.99 -24.41 2.07
N LEU A 133 -6.92 -23.97 0.81
CA LEU A 133 -5.94 -24.49 -0.15
C LEU A 133 -4.49 -24.17 0.25
N THR A 134 -4.25 -23.00 0.83
CA THR A 134 -2.91 -22.59 1.27
C THR A 134 -2.47 -23.38 2.49
N ALA A 135 -3.37 -23.54 3.48
CA ALA A 135 -3.12 -24.33 4.68
C ALA A 135 -2.95 -25.83 4.38
N GLY A 136 -3.62 -26.34 3.35
CA GLY A 136 -3.53 -27.73 2.92
C GLY A 136 -2.27 -28.07 2.09
N ARG A 137 -1.46 -27.08 1.69
CA ARG A 137 -0.19 -27.37 0.99
C ARG A 137 0.87 -27.79 2.01
N PRO A 138 1.52 -28.97 1.84
CA PRO A 138 2.65 -29.32 2.68
C PRO A 138 3.77 -28.30 2.50
N SER A 139 4.38 -27.87 3.61
CA SER A 139 5.51 -26.95 3.60
C SER A 139 6.59 -27.46 2.65
N ALA A 140 6.89 -26.70 1.60
CA ALA A 140 8.01 -26.96 0.71
C ALA A 140 9.31 -26.57 1.42
N ASN A 141 9.64 -27.29 2.49
CA ASN A 141 10.93 -27.34 3.18
C ASN A 141 10.81 -28.39 4.29
N ALA A 142 11.02 -29.66 3.92
CA ALA A 142 11.35 -30.76 4.82
C ALA A 142 12.55 -31.50 4.22
#